data_AF-A0AAD6HTM2-F1
#
_entry.id   AF-A0AAD6HTM2-F1
#
_cell.length_a   1.000
_cell.length_b   1.000
_cell.length_c   1.000
_cell.angle_alpha   90.00
_cell.angle_beta   90.00
_cell.angle_gamma   90.00
#
_symmetry.space_group_name_H-M   'P 1'
#
loop_
_entity.id
_entity.type
_entity.pdbx_description
1 polymer ?
#
loop_
_entity_poly.entity_id
_entity_poly.type
_entity_poly.pdbx_seq_one_letter_code
_entity_poly.pdbx_strand_id
1 'polypeptide(L)'
;MPSATIVSGRPRKSTFSEIPVSSTSHPDNPIPEEPRGVQSLSITDFSFNGSQTSQESDSNGSESPSTPITPPDTQSDEEHLSVKPHGRRRRASTVLISQNSDDMRRVLENVGAGGTQKIQSMCCGGGCCRGRPLQALDGPISGFNSITAPDNKAFASLDLNLNLLTLDSDLSNIAPLPEKTPHPPYEVYRAPLHHARELTKGGAEKRTYHFDIDVTDYPAESGMVDFVVGGAIGVCPKNKDEDVEDILDLLCVPRSMRDKKVLMRTTTGRWPTIWGDDKPRELITTRREVLSWCSDIQSYAPTKALFRLLAEYTTEPNEKKVLEYLSSAQGQGAFCELRTSSYISLIQLLHAFPSSQPPLDHLLSVLNTLMPRFYSLSQDPLISCKFKGTECRRLVEVAVTVAESEDWRGGNRTGVSSGYLEQLAQRAIKAEAAGEKVELFVPMFRGLMANPLATRFASDGPMLLIGAGVGIAPFRGFVQRRLQSANCANKVWVLQGVRDSLLDELYSGEWGVHEDKVRTVVQSRRGESRYVQEEVRHQADLVWYVINALDGRIFVCGSGKGMGEGVEAALIEVSMAKGNLNAQEAERFWRSKKEAGQYIAETW
;
A
#
# COMPACT_ATOMS: atom_id res chain seq x y z
N MET A 1 -55.56 -16.37 60.50
CA MET A 1 -55.99 -14.97 60.61
C MET A 1 -54.90 -14.08 60.01
N PRO A 2 -55.25 -12.93 59.39
CA PRO A 2 -56.12 -12.79 58.21
C PRO A 2 -55.27 -12.71 56.92
N SER A 3 -55.71 -13.23 55.77
CA SER A 3 -56.55 -12.51 54.77
C SER A 3 -55.89 -11.20 54.30
N ALA A 4 -55.23 -11.13 53.13
CA ALA A 4 -55.76 -11.23 51.75
C ALA A 4 -56.61 -10.02 51.32
N THR A 5 -56.43 -9.54 50.08
CA THR A 5 -57.44 -8.91 49.20
C THR A 5 -56.86 -8.76 47.78
N ILE A 6 -57.68 -9.06 46.76
CA ILE A 6 -57.43 -8.67 45.35
C ILE A 6 -58.30 -7.44 45.06
N VAL A 7 -57.75 -6.39 44.42
CA VAL A 7 -58.55 -5.31 43.82
C VAL A 7 -58.06 -5.03 42.41
N SER A 8 -58.98 -5.04 41.45
CA SER A 8 -58.75 -4.61 40.07
C SER A 8 -59.06 -3.11 39.91
N GLY A 9 -58.23 -2.38 39.16
CA GLY A 9 -58.38 -0.95 38.91
C GLY A 9 -58.27 -0.62 37.42
N ARG A 10 -59.27 0.08 36.87
CA ARG A 10 -59.24 0.61 35.49
C ARG A 10 -58.34 1.86 35.38
N PRO A 11 -57.80 2.17 34.19
CA PRO A 11 -56.78 3.21 34.03
C PRO A 11 -57.32 4.63 34.25
N ARG A 12 -56.49 5.49 34.85
CA ARG A 12 -56.69 6.95 34.84
C ARG A 12 -55.88 7.59 33.71
N LYS A 13 -56.55 8.42 32.91
CA LYS A 13 -55.89 9.42 32.06
C LYS A 13 -55.47 10.61 32.92
N SER A 14 -54.22 11.06 32.81
CA SER A 14 -53.85 12.47 33.05
C SER A 14 -52.44 12.77 32.54
N THR A 15 -52.36 13.70 31.57
CA THR A 15 -51.28 14.69 31.42
C THR A 15 -49.82 14.22 31.58
N PHE A 16 -49.20 13.83 30.47
CA PHE A 16 -47.84 14.30 30.22
C PHE A 16 -47.92 15.78 29.84
N SER A 17 -47.35 16.66 30.65
CA SER A 17 -47.08 18.05 30.29
C SER A 17 -45.63 18.17 29.82
N GLU A 18 -45.42 18.90 28.72
CA GLU A 18 -44.16 19.55 28.36
C GLU A 18 -42.93 18.63 28.16
N ILE A 19 -42.91 17.95 27.01
CA ILE A 19 -41.64 17.67 26.32
C ILE A 19 -41.19 18.98 25.63
N PRO A 20 -39.93 19.42 25.75
CA PRO A 20 -39.45 20.63 25.07
C PRO A 20 -39.55 20.50 23.54
N VAL A 21 -40.33 21.38 22.90
CA VAL A 21 -40.48 21.39 21.44
C VAL A 21 -39.31 22.13 20.81
N SER A 22 -38.51 21.43 20.00
CA SER A 22 -37.52 22.08 19.13
C SER A 22 -38.21 22.76 17.95
N SER A 23 -37.63 23.84 17.42
CA SER A 23 -38.15 24.58 16.26
C SER A 23 -38.13 23.80 14.93
N THR A 24 -37.67 22.55 14.93
CA THR A 24 -37.58 21.65 13.76
C THR A 24 -38.63 20.53 13.76
N SER A 25 -39.56 20.52 14.72
CA SER A 25 -40.58 19.47 14.86
C SER A 25 -41.83 19.75 14.02
N HIS A 26 -42.19 18.87 13.07
CA HIS A 26 -43.44 18.96 12.31
C HIS A 26 -44.63 18.48 13.16
N PRO A 27 -45.82 19.14 13.13
CA PRO A 27 -46.94 18.82 14.02
C PRO A 27 -47.39 17.35 14.01
N ASP A 28 -47.36 16.72 12.83
CA ASP A 28 -47.85 15.34 12.63
C ASP A 28 -46.82 14.24 12.92
N ASN A 29 -45.56 14.57 13.26
CA ASN A 29 -44.56 13.54 13.61
C ASN A 29 -43.65 13.97 14.79
N PRO A 30 -44.03 13.64 16.05
CA PRO A 30 -43.29 14.02 17.24
C PRO A 30 -42.14 13.07 17.62
N ILE A 31 -41.83 12.05 16.80
CA ILE A 31 -40.73 11.10 17.04
C ILE A 31 -39.78 11.09 15.84
N PRO A 32 -38.47 11.33 16.02
CA PRO A 32 -37.49 11.12 14.96
C PRO A 32 -37.42 9.63 14.58
N GLU A 33 -37.82 9.27 13.36
CA GLU A 33 -37.50 7.95 12.79
C GLU A 33 -36.05 7.89 12.32
N GLU A 34 -35.43 6.71 12.38
CA GLU A 34 -34.12 6.47 11.75
C GLU A 34 -34.22 6.60 10.21
N PRO A 35 -33.20 7.19 9.55
CA PRO A 35 -33.26 7.49 8.12
C PRO A 35 -33.25 6.23 7.25
N ARG A 36 -34.42 5.88 6.69
CA ARG A 36 -34.59 4.77 5.76
C ARG A 36 -33.88 5.09 4.43
N GLY A 37 -32.85 4.32 4.10
CA GLY A 37 -32.05 4.50 2.88
C GLY A 37 -30.58 4.08 3.01
N VAL A 38 -30.07 3.90 4.24
CA VAL A 38 -28.69 3.46 4.50
C VAL A 38 -28.54 1.97 4.24
N GLN A 39 -27.65 1.57 3.31
CA GLN A 39 -27.12 0.20 3.29
C GLN A 39 -26.14 0.03 4.47
N SER A 40 -26.36 -1.01 5.26
CA SER A 40 -25.66 -1.20 6.54
C SER A 40 -24.45 -2.15 6.41
N LEU A 41 -23.35 -1.73 7.04
CA LEU A 41 -22.46 -2.69 7.69
C LEU A 41 -23.09 -3.07 9.02
N SER A 42 -22.75 -4.24 9.53
CA SER A 42 -23.00 -4.57 10.93
C SER A 42 -21.83 -5.36 11.50
N ILE A 43 -21.39 -4.95 12.68
CA ILE A 43 -20.42 -5.66 13.52
C ILE A 43 -21.23 -6.17 14.71
N THR A 44 -21.81 -7.37 14.58
CA THR A 44 -22.65 -7.96 15.63
C THR A 44 -21.81 -8.76 16.62
N ASP A 45 -22.06 -8.55 17.92
CA ASP A 45 -21.41 -9.31 18.98
C ASP A 45 -22.00 -10.73 19.06
N PHE A 46 -21.12 -11.74 19.15
CA PHE A 46 -21.52 -13.14 19.03
C PHE A 46 -22.22 -13.65 20.31
N SER A 47 -23.55 -13.82 20.24
CA SER A 47 -24.38 -14.28 21.37
C SER A 47 -24.68 -15.78 21.27
N PHE A 48 -24.36 -16.53 22.32
CA PHE A 48 -24.51 -17.99 22.35
C PHE A 48 -25.84 -18.38 23.02
N ASN A 49 -26.81 -18.85 22.23
CA ASN A 49 -28.03 -19.50 22.70
C ASN A 49 -28.07 -20.93 22.13
N GLY A 50 -28.17 -21.94 22.99
CA GLY A 50 -28.08 -23.35 22.59
C GLY A 50 -29.40 -24.11 22.63
N SER A 51 -29.64 -24.92 21.59
CA SER A 51 -30.69 -25.96 21.48
C SER A 51 -32.16 -25.45 21.48
N GLN A 52 -33.13 -26.07 20.79
CA GLN A 52 -33.29 -27.52 20.52
C GLN A 52 -33.76 -27.88 19.09
N THR A 53 -33.88 -29.20 18.88
CA THR A 53 -34.19 -29.99 17.68
C THR A 53 -35.60 -29.87 17.11
N SER A 54 -35.71 -30.13 15.80
CA SER A 54 -36.81 -30.88 15.17
C SER A 54 -36.27 -31.75 14.02
N GLN A 55 -37.00 -32.78 13.59
CA GLN A 55 -36.55 -33.84 12.65
C GLN A 55 -37.37 -33.84 11.33
N GLU A 56 -37.13 -34.87 10.49
CA GLU A 56 -37.93 -35.33 9.33
C GLU A 56 -37.77 -34.53 8.00
N SER A 57 -37.75 -35.15 6.81
CA SER A 57 -37.59 -36.57 6.41
C SER A 57 -37.17 -36.70 4.92
N ASP A 58 -36.92 -37.92 4.44
CA ASP A 58 -36.27 -38.26 3.15
C ASP A 58 -37.06 -37.97 1.85
N SER A 59 -36.34 -37.89 0.72
CA SER A 59 -36.62 -38.71 -0.49
C SER A 59 -35.54 -38.61 -1.60
N ASN A 60 -35.48 -39.65 -2.44
CA ASN A 60 -34.53 -39.87 -3.55
C ASN A 60 -34.83 -39.00 -4.81
N GLY A 61 -33.93 -38.81 -5.78
CA GLY A 61 -32.55 -39.31 -5.92
C GLY A 61 -31.94 -39.04 -7.33
N SER A 62 -31.01 -39.93 -7.75
CA SER A 62 -30.28 -40.08 -9.03
C SER A 62 -30.99 -39.58 -10.33
N GLU A 63 -30.33 -39.17 -11.43
CA GLU A 63 -29.11 -39.71 -12.06
C GLU A 63 -28.21 -38.68 -12.82
N SER A 64 -27.07 -39.17 -13.32
CA SER A 64 -26.16 -38.63 -14.36
C SER A 64 -25.37 -39.81 -14.95
N PRO A 65 -24.57 -39.71 -16.05
CA PRO A 65 -24.19 -38.55 -16.87
C PRO A 65 -24.33 -38.80 -18.41
N SER A 66 -23.79 -37.92 -19.28
CA SER A 66 -22.78 -38.26 -20.32
C SER A 66 -22.47 -37.13 -21.33
N THR A 67 -21.19 -37.00 -21.68
CA THR A 67 -20.62 -36.36 -22.89
C THR A 67 -20.03 -37.47 -23.81
N PRO A 68 -19.39 -37.25 -24.99
CA PRO A 68 -18.95 -36.02 -25.68
C PRO A 68 -19.21 -36.00 -27.22
N ILE A 69 -18.60 -35.06 -27.98
CA ILE A 69 -17.87 -35.26 -29.29
C ILE A 69 -17.45 -33.91 -29.94
N THR A 70 -16.39 -33.94 -30.78
CA THR A 70 -15.74 -32.85 -31.58
C THR A 70 -14.88 -33.56 -32.69
N PRO A 71 -14.36 -32.97 -33.80
CA PRO A 71 -14.39 -31.59 -34.37
C PRO A 71 -15.26 -31.57 -35.67
N PRO A 72 -14.95 -31.07 -36.91
CA PRO A 72 -13.74 -30.47 -37.56
C PRO A 72 -13.89 -29.00 -38.04
N ASP A 73 -12.90 -28.48 -38.79
CA ASP A 73 -12.83 -27.13 -39.39
C ASP A 73 -13.37 -27.01 -40.85
N THR A 74 -13.83 -25.80 -41.23
CA THR A 74 -13.71 -25.26 -42.60
C THR A 74 -13.70 -23.71 -42.62
N GLN A 75 -13.42 -23.10 -43.78
CA GLN A 75 -13.07 -21.67 -43.93
C GLN A 75 -14.24 -20.77 -44.37
N SER A 76 -14.05 -19.46 -44.14
CA SER A 76 -14.62 -18.28 -44.84
C SER A 76 -16.12 -18.17 -45.08
N ASP A 77 -16.74 -17.12 -44.53
CA ASP A 77 -17.10 -15.93 -45.34
C ASP A 77 -17.31 -14.69 -44.43
N GLU A 78 -17.25 -13.49 -45.02
CA GLU A 78 -17.42 -12.21 -44.31
C GLU A 78 -18.86 -11.67 -44.39
N GLU A 79 -19.53 -11.45 -43.25
CA GLU A 79 -20.67 -10.53 -43.16
C GLU A 79 -20.54 -9.55 -41.99
N HIS A 80 -20.79 -8.27 -42.26
CA HIS A 80 -20.65 -7.18 -41.30
C HIS A 80 -21.85 -7.09 -40.33
N LEU A 81 -21.69 -7.60 -39.12
CA LEU A 81 -22.62 -7.32 -38.00
C LEU A 81 -21.99 -6.40 -36.94
N SER A 82 -22.68 -5.29 -36.66
CA SER A 82 -22.15 -4.14 -35.92
C SER A 82 -22.26 -4.26 -34.39
N VAL A 83 -21.41 -5.11 -33.81
CA VAL A 83 -21.32 -5.29 -32.35
C VAL A 83 -20.80 -4.00 -31.68
N LYS A 84 -21.65 -3.39 -30.84
CA LYS A 84 -21.27 -2.25 -29.99
C LYS A 84 -20.18 -2.67 -28.98
N PRO A 85 -18.99 -2.05 -28.96
CA PRO A 85 -17.91 -2.49 -28.08
C PRO A 85 -18.27 -2.30 -26.61
N HIS A 86 -18.33 -3.40 -25.85
CA HIS A 86 -18.49 -3.34 -24.39
C HIS A 86 -17.27 -2.66 -23.75
N GLY A 87 -17.53 -1.69 -22.87
CA GLY A 87 -16.52 -0.80 -22.30
C GLY A 87 -15.53 -1.49 -21.36
N ARG A 88 -14.44 -2.04 -21.90
CA ARG A 88 -13.35 -2.66 -21.14
C ARG A 88 -12.65 -1.60 -20.26
N ARG A 89 -13.05 -1.50 -18.98
CA ARG A 89 -12.42 -0.61 -17.98
C ARG A 89 -10.90 -0.86 -17.96
N ARG A 90 -10.12 0.16 -18.30
CA ARG A 90 -8.65 0.12 -18.26
C ARG A 90 -8.16 0.30 -16.82
N ARG A 91 -7.02 -0.31 -16.46
CA ARG A 91 -6.30 0.03 -15.23
C ARG A 91 -5.84 1.49 -15.31
N ALA A 92 -5.89 2.22 -14.21
CA ALA A 92 -5.31 3.55 -14.11
C ALA A 92 -3.78 3.46 -14.08
N SER A 93 -3.11 4.28 -14.91
CA SER A 93 -1.66 4.47 -14.90
C SER A 93 -1.33 5.78 -14.19
N THR A 94 -0.61 5.72 -13.07
CA THR A 94 -0.18 6.91 -12.32
C THR A 94 1.03 7.58 -12.96
N VAL A 95 0.78 8.38 -14.00
CA VAL A 95 1.76 9.37 -14.52
C VAL A 95 1.49 10.70 -13.83
N LEU A 96 2.52 11.31 -13.23
CA LEU A 96 2.39 12.59 -12.53
C LEU A 96 2.39 13.75 -13.55
N ILE A 97 1.22 14.31 -13.84
CA ILE A 97 1.04 15.32 -14.92
C ILE A 97 1.21 16.77 -14.42
N SER A 98 1.08 17.03 -13.11
CA SER A 98 1.31 18.36 -12.51
C SER A 98 1.71 18.25 -11.04
N GLN A 99 2.33 19.32 -10.51
CA GLN A 99 2.72 19.46 -9.10
C GLN A 99 1.86 20.48 -8.33
N ASN A 100 1.08 21.33 -9.02
CA ASN A 100 0.25 22.38 -8.42
C ASN A 100 -1.00 22.71 -9.28
N SER A 101 -1.83 23.65 -8.82
CA SER A 101 -3.06 24.11 -9.50
C SER A 101 -2.82 24.94 -10.76
N ASP A 102 -1.71 25.66 -10.81
CA ASP A 102 -1.49 26.71 -11.81
C ASP A 102 -0.82 26.16 -13.07
N ASP A 103 0.04 25.16 -12.93
CA ASP A 103 0.55 24.38 -14.06
C ASP A 103 -0.57 23.54 -14.71
N MET A 104 -1.50 23.00 -13.90
CA MET A 104 -2.75 22.42 -14.44
C MET A 104 -3.54 23.45 -15.27
N ARG A 105 -3.61 24.71 -14.81
CA ARG A 105 -4.32 25.79 -15.52
C ARG A 105 -3.65 26.13 -16.85
N ARG A 106 -2.33 26.34 -16.86
CA ARG A 106 -1.50 26.57 -18.06
C ARG A 106 -1.61 25.43 -19.08
N VAL A 107 -1.61 24.18 -18.61
CA VAL A 107 -1.78 23.01 -19.49
C VAL A 107 -3.18 22.96 -20.10
N LEU A 108 -4.23 23.29 -19.34
CA LEU A 108 -5.61 23.27 -19.83
C LEU A 108 -5.92 24.41 -20.81
N GLU A 109 -5.35 25.60 -20.60
CA GLU A 109 -5.50 26.76 -21.49
C GLU A 109 -4.95 26.49 -22.91
N ASN A 110 -3.93 25.63 -23.05
CA ASN A 110 -3.31 25.29 -24.34
C ASN A 110 -3.98 24.15 -25.12
N VAL A 111 -4.84 23.33 -24.51
CA VAL A 111 -5.40 22.10 -25.14
C VAL A 111 -6.90 22.21 -25.45
N GLY A 112 -7.57 23.25 -24.95
CA GLY A 112 -8.97 23.55 -25.27
C GLY A 112 -9.98 22.49 -24.79
N ALA A 113 -11.24 22.67 -25.16
CA ALA A 113 -12.37 21.90 -24.61
C ALA A 113 -12.26 20.37 -24.78
N GLY A 114 -11.57 19.90 -25.83
CA GLY A 114 -11.34 18.48 -26.08
C GLY A 114 -10.32 17.82 -25.13
N GLY A 115 -9.35 18.56 -24.60
CA GLY A 115 -8.36 18.03 -23.65
C GLY A 115 -8.99 17.61 -22.32
N THR A 116 -9.94 18.42 -21.84
CA THR A 116 -10.62 18.23 -20.55
C THR A 116 -11.22 16.83 -20.37
N GLN A 117 -11.86 16.27 -21.40
CA GLN A 117 -12.48 14.93 -21.31
C GLN A 117 -11.46 13.79 -21.18
N LYS A 118 -10.25 13.92 -21.72
CA LYS A 118 -9.19 12.91 -21.57
C LYS A 118 -8.51 12.97 -20.20
N ILE A 119 -8.37 14.15 -19.61
CA ILE A 119 -7.74 14.33 -18.29
C ILE A 119 -8.71 13.97 -17.15
N GLN A 120 -10.03 14.06 -17.36
CA GLN A 120 -11.05 13.78 -16.35
C GLN A 120 -11.00 12.36 -15.77
N SER A 121 -10.43 11.38 -16.48
CA SER A 121 -10.22 10.00 -16.01
C SER A 121 -8.82 9.72 -15.42
N MET A 122 -7.92 10.71 -15.43
CA MET A 122 -6.55 10.62 -14.88
C MET A 122 -6.30 11.60 -13.73
N CYS A 123 -7.18 12.59 -13.54
CA CYS A 123 -7.22 13.45 -12.36
C CYS A 123 -7.79 12.71 -11.12
N CYS A 124 -7.69 13.31 -9.94
CA CYS A 124 -8.04 12.74 -8.63
C CYS A 124 -9.55 12.50 -8.36
N GLY A 125 -10.35 12.22 -9.39
CA GLY A 125 -11.82 12.03 -9.33
C GLY A 125 -12.64 13.30 -9.05
N GLY A 126 -12.16 14.18 -8.18
CA GLY A 126 -12.88 15.37 -7.69
C GLY A 126 -12.97 16.58 -8.63
N GLY A 127 -12.50 16.48 -9.88
CA GLY A 127 -12.61 17.55 -10.86
C GLY A 127 -11.81 18.81 -10.52
N CYS A 128 -10.51 18.68 -10.26
CA CYS A 128 -9.63 19.77 -9.78
C CYS A 128 -9.70 21.08 -10.61
N CYS A 129 -9.96 20.99 -11.92
CA CYS A 129 -10.15 22.12 -12.82
C CYS A 129 -11.53 22.84 -12.70
N ARG A 130 -12.32 22.53 -11.67
CA ARG A 130 -13.62 23.16 -11.35
C ARG A 130 -13.71 23.71 -9.92
N GLY A 131 -12.57 23.86 -9.23
CA GLY A 131 -12.54 24.47 -7.89
C GLY A 131 -13.19 25.85 -7.89
N ARG A 132 -14.16 26.06 -7.01
CA ARG A 132 -14.79 27.37 -6.78
C ARG A 132 -14.10 28.00 -5.58
N PRO A 133 -13.34 29.10 -5.70
CA PRO A 133 -12.75 29.73 -4.53
C PRO A 133 -13.85 30.19 -3.55
N LEU A 134 -13.52 30.25 -2.27
CA LEU A 134 -14.35 30.94 -1.28
C LEU A 134 -14.47 32.40 -1.72
N GLN A 135 -15.70 32.91 -1.79
CA GLN A 135 -15.94 34.31 -2.11
C GLN A 135 -15.71 35.16 -0.86
N ALA A 136 -15.02 36.29 -1.00
CA ALA A 136 -15.02 37.31 0.04
C ALA A 136 -16.45 37.86 0.18
N LEU A 137 -16.92 37.99 1.42
CA LEU A 137 -18.23 38.58 1.71
C LEU A 137 -18.11 40.11 1.73
N ASP A 138 -18.93 40.79 0.93
CA ASP A 138 -18.92 42.25 0.85
C ASP A 138 -19.52 42.90 2.12
N GLY A 139 -18.66 43.39 3.02
CA GLY A 139 -19.09 44.14 4.20
C GLY A 139 -17.95 44.51 5.17
N PRO A 140 -18.20 45.42 6.14
CA PRO A 140 -17.23 45.75 7.17
C PRO A 140 -17.00 44.55 8.10
N ILE A 141 -15.73 44.13 8.21
CA ILE A 141 -15.33 42.89 8.90
C ILE A 141 -15.44 43.06 10.42
N SER A 142 -16.60 42.74 10.99
CA SER A 142 -16.86 42.81 12.43
C SER A 142 -17.95 41.83 12.87
N GLY A 143 -17.56 40.58 13.19
CA GLY A 143 -18.37 39.70 14.04
C GLY A 143 -19.15 38.54 13.39
N PHE A 144 -18.94 38.23 12.10
CA PHE A 144 -19.46 36.97 11.52
C PHE A 144 -18.63 35.76 11.97
N ASN A 145 -19.25 34.57 11.98
CA ASN A 145 -18.80 33.38 12.70
C ASN A 145 -17.46 32.83 12.17
N SER A 146 -16.36 33.39 12.65
CA SER A 146 -14.98 32.99 12.31
C SER A 146 -14.67 31.61 12.87
N ILE A 147 -14.06 30.75 12.04
CA ILE A 147 -13.70 29.41 12.49
C ILE A 147 -12.52 29.50 13.45
N THR A 148 -12.75 29.06 14.69
CA THR A 148 -11.67 28.82 15.64
C THR A 148 -11.05 27.47 15.32
N ALA A 149 -9.82 27.47 14.82
CA ALA A 149 -9.07 26.25 14.53
C ALA A 149 -8.80 25.46 15.83
N PRO A 150 -8.87 24.11 15.81
CA PRO A 150 -8.49 23.29 16.95
C PRO A 150 -7.05 23.54 17.41
N ASP A 151 -6.89 23.99 18.66
CA ASP A 151 -5.57 24.23 19.27
C ASP A 151 -4.92 22.90 19.72
N ASN A 152 -4.44 22.14 18.75
CA ASN A 152 -3.66 20.94 18.98
C ASN A 152 -2.59 20.73 17.91
N LYS A 153 -1.51 20.02 18.27
CA LYS A 153 -0.36 19.80 17.39
C LYS A 153 -0.70 19.06 16.10
N ALA A 154 -1.65 18.12 16.15
CA ALA A 154 -2.03 17.35 14.98
C ALA A 154 -2.74 18.24 13.95
N PHE A 155 -3.67 19.10 14.38
CA PHE A 155 -4.32 20.08 13.53
C PHE A 155 -3.32 21.11 12.97
N ALA A 156 -2.46 21.67 13.82
CA ALA A 156 -1.42 22.61 13.37
C ALA A 156 -0.50 21.99 12.31
N SER A 157 -0.17 20.70 12.42
CA SER A 157 0.63 19.96 11.43
C SER A 157 -0.09 19.65 10.10
N LEU A 158 -1.35 20.04 9.93
CA LEU A 158 -2.05 19.99 8.63
C LEU A 158 -1.77 21.24 7.77
N ASP A 159 -1.20 22.31 8.34
CA ASP A 159 -0.87 23.59 7.68
C ASP A 159 -2.01 24.17 6.81
N LEU A 160 -3.23 24.16 7.36
CA LEU A 160 -4.44 24.52 6.63
C LEU A 160 -4.67 26.04 6.58
N ASN A 161 -4.57 26.62 5.38
CA ASN A 161 -4.99 27.99 5.13
C ASN A 161 -6.52 28.12 5.13
N LEU A 162 -7.08 28.49 6.29
CA LEU A 162 -8.52 28.68 6.50
C LEU A 162 -8.98 30.15 6.49
N ASN A 163 -8.12 31.08 6.04
CA ASN A 163 -8.31 32.53 6.22
C ASN A 163 -9.60 33.14 5.62
N LEU A 164 -10.31 32.41 4.76
CA LEU A 164 -11.57 32.83 4.12
C LEU A 164 -12.77 31.95 4.52
N LEU A 165 -12.60 31.00 5.45
CA LEU A 165 -13.64 30.05 5.82
C LEU A 165 -14.32 30.45 7.14
N THR A 166 -15.66 30.52 7.11
CA THR A 166 -16.54 30.84 8.24
C THR A 166 -17.57 29.73 8.44
N LEU A 167 -18.22 29.66 9.61
CA LEU A 167 -19.35 28.73 9.82
C LEU A 167 -20.49 29.00 8.82
N ASP A 168 -20.64 30.25 8.38
CA ASP A 168 -21.67 30.71 7.45
C ASP A 168 -21.30 30.48 5.96
N SER A 169 -20.10 29.96 5.64
CA SER A 169 -19.63 29.78 4.25
C SER A 169 -20.41 28.71 3.48
N ASP A 170 -20.94 29.04 2.30
CA ASP A 170 -21.66 28.09 1.43
C ASP A 170 -20.72 27.07 0.76
N LEU A 171 -20.91 25.79 1.12
CA LEU A 171 -20.14 24.66 0.60
C LEU A 171 -21.01 23.84 -0.37
N SER A 172 -20.47 23.51 -1.55
CA SER A 172 -21.21 22.79 -2.60
C SER A 172 -20.39 21.69 -3.25
N ASN A 173 -21.08 20.67 -3.78
CA ASN A 173 -20.50 19.39 -4.20
C ASN A 173 -19.62 18.75 -3.10
N ILE A 174 -20.09 18.85 -1.85
CA ILE A 174 -19.64 18.00 -0.74
C ILE A 174 -19.73 16.54 -1.20
N ALA A 175 -18.66 15.76 -0.97
CA ALA A 175 -18.64 14.36 -1.39
C ALA A 175 -19.82 13.58 -0.78
N PRO A 176 -20.47 12.66 -1.51
CA PRO A 176 -21.49 11.79 -0.94
C PRO A 176 -20.87 10.85 0.11
N LEU A 177 -21.68 10.38 1.06
CA LEU A 177 -21.29 9.29 1.94
C LEU A 177 -21.09 8.02 1.08
N PRO A 178 -19.97 7.28 1.26
CA PRO A 178 -19.64 6.13 0.42
C PRO A 178 -20.41 4.86 0.79
N GLU A 179 -20.53 3.94 -0.17
CA GLU A 179 -21.12 2.61 0.00
C GLU A 179 -20.10 1.60 0.58
N LYS A 180 -20.58 0.56 1.31
CA LYS A 180 -19.79 -0.16 2.33
C LYS A 180 -19.43 -1.62 1.96
N THR A 181 -18.14 -2.00 1.92
CA THR A 181 -17.69 -3.32 1.36
C THR A 181 -16.40 -4.01 1.93
N PRO A 182 -16.40 -4.57 3.18
CA PRO A 182 -15.37 -5.53 3.70
C PRO A 182 -15.41 -7.02 3.14
N HIS A 183 -14.73 -8.04 3.75
CA HIS A 183 -14.60 -9.54 3.46
C HIS A 183 -13.23 -10.29 3.19
N PRO A 184 -12.92 -11.44 3.87
CA PRO A 184 -11.57 -11.99 4.18
C PRO A 184 -10.65 -12.59 3.07
N PRO A 185 -9.33 -12.79 3.37
CA PRO A 185 -8.28 -13.29 2.47
C PRO A 185 -8.15 -14.81 2.30
N TYR A 186 -7.31 -15.17 1.32
CA TYR A 186 -6.77 -16.51 1.04
C TYR A 186 -5.48 -16.76 1.84
N GLU A 187 -4.95 -17.99 1.74
CA GLU A 187 -3.83 -18.55 2.50
C GLU A 187 -2.58 -17.66 2.55
N VAL A 188 -2.36 -17.03 3.71
CA VAL A 188 -1.08 -16.39 4.09
C VAL A 188 -0.28 -17.38 4.91
N TYR A 189 0.94 -17.69 4.49
CA TYR A 189 1.84 -18.58 5.21
C TYR A 189 2.51 -17.86 6.38
N ARG A 190 2.52 -18.50 7.55
CA ARG A 190 3.13 -17.98 8.79
C ARG A 190 4.58 -18.46 8.88
N ALA A 191 5.45 -17.89 8.04
CA ALA A 191 6.83 -18.33 7.90
C ALA A 191 7.65 -18.07 9.19
N PRO A 192 8.35 -19.06 9.77
CA PRO A 192 9.27 -18.81 10.88
C PRO A 192 10.40 -17.87 10.45
N LEU A 193 10.74 -16.90 11.30
CA LEU A 193 11.95 -16.11 11.16
C LEU A 193 13.10 -16.90 11.81
N HIS A 194 14.09 -17.32 11.02
CA HIS A 194 15.21 -18.12 11.50
C HIS A 194 16.29 -17.26 12.19
N HIS A 195 16.67 -16.15 11.56
CA HIS A 195 17.67 -15.20 12.03
C HIS A 195 17.43 -13.84 11.37
N ALA A 196 17.89 -12.75 12.00
CA ALA A 196 17.90 -11.43 11.40
C ALA A 196 19.07 -10.60 11.96
N ARG A 197 19.68 -9.77 11.10
CA ARG A 197 20.81 -8.88 11.46
C ARG A 197 20.63 -7.50 10.84
N GLU A 198 21.23 -6.47 11.44
CA GLU A 198 21.43 -5.19 10.75
C GLU A 198 22.61 -5.32 9.76
N LEU A 199 22.44 -4.80 8.54
CA LEU A 199 23.49 -4.71 7.51
C LEU A 199 24.22 -3.35 7.56
N THR A 200 23.55 -2.33 8.09
CA THR A 200 24.09 -0.98 8.29
C THR A 200 24.82 -0.85 9.62
N LYS A 201 25.72 0.12 9.72
CA LYS A 201 26.42 0.43 10.99
C LYS A 201 25.82 1.66 11.65
N GLY A 202 25.94 1.74 12.98
CA GLY A 202 25.48 2.90 13.76
C GLY A 202 26.04 4.22 13.20
N GLY A 203 25.14 5.15 12.89
CA GLY A 203 25.45 6.40 12.17
C GLY A 203 24.99 6.42 10.70
N ALA A 204 24.58 5.29 10.13
CA ALA A 204 23.92 5.23 8.82
C ALA A 204 22.61 6.06 8.81
N GLU A 205 22.37 6.83 7.73
CA GLU A 205 21.15 7.66 7.61
C GLU A 205 19.87 6.83 7.41
N LYS A 206 19.98 5.60 6.89
CA LYS A 206 18.84 4.67 6.82
C LYS A 206 19.29 3.30 7.31
N ARG A 207 18.56 2.78 8.29
CA ARG A 207 18.76 1.45 8.87
C ARG A 207 18.30 0.39 7.88
N THR A 208 19.09 -0.66 7.65
CA THR A 208 18.75 -1.78 6.77
C THR A 208 19.00 -3.11 7.47
N TYR A 209 17.99 -3.96 7.51
CA TYR A 209 18.06 -5.30 8.10
C TYR A 209 18.01 -6.38 7.02
N HIS A 210 18.57 -7.54 7.37
CA HIS A 210 18.54 -8.79 6.60
C HIS A 210 17.80 -9.85 7.41
N PHE A 211 17.02 -10.69 6.73
CA PHE A 211 16.16 -11.70 7.33
C PHE A 211 16.35 -13.04 6.64
N ASP A 212 16.64 -14.08 7.42
CA ASP A 212 16.60 -15.48 7.01
C ASP A 212 15.22 -16.04 7.38
N ILE A 213 14.37 -16.30 6.38
CA ILE A 213 12.99 -16.76 6.59
C ILE A 213 12.90 -18.24 6.20
N ASP A 214 12.37 -19.06 7.11
CA ASP A 214 12.20 -20.50 6.89
C ASP A 214 10.93 -20.77 6.06
N VAL A 215 11.12 -21.49 4.96
CA VAL A 215 10.08 -21.93 4.02
C VAL A 215 10.18 -23.45 3.77
N THR A 216 10.73 -24.20 4.74
CA THR A 216 10.80 -25.67 4.68
C THR A 216 9.42 -26.28 4.49
N ASP A 217 8.46 -25.88 5.32
CA ASP A 217 7.06 -26.33 5.27
C ASP A 217 6.15 -25.38 4.45
N TYR A 218 6.70 -24.55 3.55
CA TYR A 218 5.88 -23.70 2.68
C TYR A 218 5.11 -24.58 1.68
N PRO A 219 3.77 -24.42 1.54
CA PRO A 219 2.95 -25.29 0.70
C PRO A 219 3.43 -25.42 -0.75
N ALA A 220 3.39 -26.64 -1.28
CA ALA A 220 3.60 -26.91 -2.70
C ALA A 220 2.39 -26.41 -3.50
N GLU A 221 2.41 -25.14 -3.90
CA GLU A 221 1.42 -24.54 -4.81
C GLU A 221 1.31 -25.33 -6.13
N SER A 222 0.11 -25.34 -6.73
CA SER A 222 -0.25 -26.13 -7.92
C SER A 222 0.55 -25.78 -9.18
N GLY A 223 1.78 -26.31 -9.30
CA GLY A 223 2.63 -26.17 -10.49
C GLY A 223 4.10 -26.53 -10.23
N MET A 224 4.98 -26.16 -11.16
CA MET A 224 6.45 -26.31 -11.02
C MET A 224 7.15 -25.00 -10.59
N VAL A 225 6.42 -24.10 -9.90
CA VAL A 225 6.92 -22.77 -9.53
C VAL A 225 7.33 -22.75 -8.06
N ASP A 226 8.64 -22.64 -7.83
CA ASP A 226 9.25 -22.50 -6.50
C ASP A 226 9.94 -21.11 -6.38
N PHE A 227 10.46 -20.79 -5.20
CA PHE A 227 11.29 -19.60 -4.99
C PHE A 227 12.54 -19.63 -5.90
N VAL A 228 12.83 -18.52 -6.57
CA VAL A 228 13.97 -18.39 -7.51
C VAL A 228 14.73 -17.09 -7.29
N VAL A 229 16.01 -17.06 -7.70
CA VAL A 229 16.80 -15.82 -7.87
C VAL A 229 15.98 -14.79 -8.65
N GLY A 230 15.92 -13.54 -8.18
CA GLY A 230 15.11 -12.49 -8.79
C GLY A 230 13.60 -12.60 -8.55
N GLY A 231 13.14 -13.62 -7.82
CA GLY A 231 11.79 -13.69 -7.26
C GLY A 231 11.61 -12.68 -6.11
N ALA A 232 10.37 -12.55 -5.62
CA ALA A 232 10.02 -11.72 -4.47
C ALA A 232 8.97 -12.39 -3.58
N ILE A 233 9.03 -12.13 -2.27
CA ILE A 233 7.96 -12.48 -1.32
C ILE A 233 7.01 -11.29 -1.18
N GLY A 234 5.73 -11.55 -0.92
CA GLY A 234 4.80 -10.55 -0.42
C GLY A 234 4.61 -10.72 1.08
N VAL A 235 4.99 -9.73 1.88
CA VAL A 235 4.75 -9.70 3.33
C VAL A 235 3.44 -9.00 3.60
N CYS A 236 2.60 -9.59 4.45
CA CYS A 236 1.36 -8.99 4.98
C CYS A 236 1.69 -8.37 6.34
N PRO A 237 1.93 -7.04 6.42
CA PRO A 237 2.43 -6.42 7.64
C PRO A 237 1.31 -6.16 8.65
N LYS A 238 1.70 -5.93 9.91
CA LYS A 238 0.81 -5.40 10.94
C LYS A 238 0.99 -3.88 11.09
N ASN A 239 -0.09 -3.14 11.33
CA ASN A 239 -0.01 -1.80 11.92
C ASN A 239 0.54 -1.88 13.36
N LYS A 240 1.13 -0.79 13.87
CA LYS A 240 1.64 -0.73 15.24
C LYS A 240 0.49 -0.86 16.24
N ASP A 241 0.67 -1.67 17.29
CA ASP A 241 -0.33 -1.82 18.36
C ASP A 241 -0.67 -0.49 19.06
N GLU A 242 0.32 0.38 19.23
CA GLU A 242 0.17 1.72 19.79
C GLU A 242 -0.79 2.59 18.95
N ASP A 243 -0.60 2.65 17.64
CA ASP A 243 -1.47 3.42 16.73
C ASP A 243 -2.88 2.80 16.64
N VAL A 244 -3.00 1.47 16.74
CA VAL A 244 -4.30 0.78 16.76
C VAL A 244 -5.06 1.05 18.06
N GLU A 245 -4.40 1.06 19.22
CA GLU A 245 -5.04 1.37 20.51
C GLU A 245 -5.44 2.85 20.63
N ASP A 246 -4.60 3.77 20.16
CA ASP A 246 -4.88 5.22 20.16
C ASP A 246 -6.09 5.53 19.25
N ILE A 247 -6.19 4.93 18.06
CA ILE A 247 -7.42 5.01 17.23
C ILE A 247 -8.64 4.42 17.97
N LEU A 248 -8.50 3.31 18.68
CA LEU A 248 -9.63 2.71 19.41
C LEU A 248 -10.01 3.47 20.70
N ASP A 249 -9.07 4.21 21.32
CA ASP A 249 -9.34 5.15 22.41
C ASP A 249 -10.03 6.43 21.86
N LEU A 250 -9.56 7.01 20.75
CA LEU A 250 -10.14 8.18 20.07
C LEU A 250 -11.57 7.93 19.57
N LEU A 251 -11.85 6.76 19.01
CA LEU A 251 -13.18 6.34 18.58
C LEU A 251 -14.07 5.84 19.74
N CYS A 252 -13.65 6.07 21.00
CA CYS A 252 -14.35 5.70 22.22
C CYS A 252 -14.75 4.20 22.31
N VAL A 253 -14.08 3.30 21.58
CA VAL A 253 -14.40 1.86 21.55
C VAL A 253 -13.97 1.23 22.87
N PRO A 254 -14.88 0.74 23.75
CA PRO A 254 -14.48 0.31 25.09
C PRO A 254 -13.47 -0.85 25.04
N ARG A 255 -12.45 -0.83 25.91
CA ARG A 255 -11.38 -1.83 25.92
C ARG A 255 -11.89 -3.27 26.04
N SER A 256 -12.98 -3.48 26.79
CA SER A 256 -13.70 -4.76 26.91
C SER A 256 -14.41 -5.24 25.63
N MET A 257 -14.44 -4.45 24.56
CA MET A 257 -15.09 -4.73 23.26
C MET A 257 -14.09 -4.84 22.09
N ARG A 258 -12.82 -4.46 22.28
CA ARG A 258 -11.78 -4.44 21.23
C ARG A 258 -11.43 -5.84 20.74
N ASP A 259 -11.30 -6.76 21.70
CA ASP A 259 -10.86 -8.15 21.53
C ASP A 259 -12.03 -9.17 21.57
N LYS A 260 -13.28 -8.71 21.66
CA LYS A 260 -14.44 -9.60 21.51
C LYS A 260 -14.56 -10.08 20.07
N LYS A 261 -14.87 -11.37 19.91
CA LYS A 261 -15.22 -11.95 18.61
C LYS A 261 -16.52 -11.33 18.09
N VAL A 262 -16.45 -10.82 16.87
CA VAL A 262 -17.55 -10.23 16.13
C VAL A 262 -17.68 -10.91 14.78
N LEU A 263 -18.91 -10.99 14.27
CA LEU A 263 -19.15 -11.38 12.88
C LEU A 263 -19.16 -10.12 12.01
N MET A 264 -18.27 -10.07 11.03
CA MET A 264 -18.18 -8.98 10.06
C MET A 264 -18.88 -9.39 8.76
N ARG A 265 -19.92 -8.64 8.40
CA ARG A 265 -20.82 -8.91 7.25
C ARG A 265 -20.92 -7.74 6.29
N THR A 266 -21.03 -8.02 4.99
CA THR A 266 -20.86 -7.04 3.92
C THR A 266 -21.47 -7.54 2.61
N THR A 267 -21.75 -6.62 1.70
CA THR A 267 -22.64 -6.79 0.54
C THR A 267 -21.91 -7.19 -0.75
N THR A 268 -20.75 -6.61 -1.04
CA THR A 268 -19.90 -6.86 -2.22
C THR A 268 -18.43 -6.54 -1.88
N GLY A 269 -17.50 -6.59 -2.86
CA GLY A 269 -16.14 -6.10 -2.71
C GLY A 269 -15.07 -7.17 -2.47
N ARG A 270 -13.91 -6.70 -1.97
CA ARG A 270 -12.69 -7.51 -1.76
C ARG A 270 -11.89 -7.23 -0.49
N TRP A 271 -11.93 -6.02 0.09
CA TRP A 271 -11.27 -5.72 1.40
C TRP A 271 -11.60 -6.84 2.38
N PRO A 272 -10.72 -7.31 3.31
CA PRO A 272 -9.38 -6.85 3.54
C PRO A 272 -8.37 -7.68 2.77
N THR A 273 -8.86 -8.51 1.86
CA THR A 273 -8.05 -9.02 0.78
C THR A 273 -8.03 -8.03 -0.38
N ILE A 274 -7.17 -8.35 -1.33
CA ILE A 274 -7.18 -7.79 -2.69
C ILE A 274 -7.38 -8.91 -3.72
N TRP A 275 -7.39 -10.16 -3.25
CA TRP A 275 -7.37 -11.41 -4.00
C TRP A 275 -8.73 -12.14 -3.97
N GLY A 276 -8.94 -12.99 -4.99
CA GLY A 276 -10.21 -13.66 -5.23
C GLY A 276 -11.28 -12.73 -5.83
N ASP A 277 -12.51 -13.22 -5.92
CA ASP A 277 -13.59 -12.54 -6.63
C ASP A 277 -14.20 -11.36 -5.86
N ASP A 278 -14.86 -10.49 -6.60
CA ASP A 278 -15.71 -9.42 -6.04
C ASP A 278 -17.06 -10.04 -5.62
N LYS A 279 -17.23 -10.31 -4.32
CA LYS A 279 -18.41 -11.03 -3.79
C LYS A 279 -18.57 -10.87 -2.27
N PRO A 280 -19.80 -10.95 -1.74
CA PRO A 280 -20.02 -11.18 -0.31
C PRO A 280 -19.41 -12.50 0.15
N ARG A 281 -18.95 -12.52 1.42
CA ARG A 281 -18.35 -13.63 2.17
C ARG A 281 -18.83 -13.49 3.65
N GLU A 282 -18.07 -13.96 4.64
CA GLU A 282 -18.16 -13.54 6.06
C GLU A 282 -16.79 -13.69 6.75
N LEU A 283 -16.51 -12.96 7.85
CA LEU A 283 -15.34 -13.20 8.71
C LEU A 283 -15.70 -13.11 10.20
N ILE A 284 -15.21 -14.06 11.00
CA ILE A 284 -15.15 -13.96 12.47
C ILE A 284 -13.78 -13.39 12.83
N THR A 285 -13.75 -12.25 13.51
CA THR A 285 -12.52 -11.52 13.89
C THR A 285 -12.78 -10.63 15.10
N THR A 286 -11.90 -9.69 15.42
CA THR A 286 -12.05 -8.68 16.48
C THR A 286 -11.90 -7.27 15.91
N ARG A 287 -12.37 -6.27 16.66
CA ARG A 287 -12.24 -4.85 16.26
C ARG A 287 -10.76 -4.42 16.19
N ARG A 288 -9.90 -4.99 17.06
CA ARG A 288 -8.43 -4.84 17.03
C ARG A 288 -7.79 -5.47 15.80
N GLU A 289 -8.08 -6.74 15.51
CA GLU A 289 -7.46 -7.48 14.38
C GLU A 289 -7.69 -6.77 13.05
N VAL A 290 -8.89 -6.22 12.86
CA VAL A 290 -9.25 -5.45 11.68
C VAL A 290 -8.38 -4.19 11.53
N LEU A 291 -8.24 -3.36 12.56
CA LEU A 291 -7.32 -2.21 12.47
C LEU A 291 -5.84 -2.63 12.44
N SER A 292 -5.49 -3.82 12.93
CA SER A 292 -4.12 -4.35 12.93
C SER A 292 -3.65 -4.86 11.56
N TRP A 293 -4.51 -5.56 10.82
CA TRP A 293 -4.12 -6.35 9.65
C TRP A 293 -4.89 -6.00 8.37
N CYS A 294 -6.01 -5.29 8.48
CA CYS A 294 -7.01 -5.22 7.41
C CYS A 294 -7.16 -3.83 6.79
N SER A 295 -7.02 -2.75 7.58
CA SER A 295 -7.13 -1.37 7.10
C SER A 295 -5.80 -0.62 7.12
N ASP A 296 -5.52 0.16 6.06
CA ASP A 296 -4.35 1.03 6.01
C ASP A 296 -4.68 2.38 6.68
N ILE A 297 -3.96 2.70 7.75
CA ILE A 297 -4.20 3.86 8.61
C ILE A 297 -3.19 5.01 8.38
N GLN A 298 -2.14 4.79 7.57
CA GLN A 298 -1.03 5.76 7.44
C GLN A 298 -0.30 5.79 6.09
N SER A 299 -0.48 4.81 5.20
CA SER A 299 0.31 4.71 3.97
C SER A 299 -0.26 5.48 2.77
N TYR A 300 -1.49 6.00 2.90
CA TYR A 300 -2.20 6.70 1.85
C TYR A 300 -2.70 8.04 2.35
N ALA A 301 -2.43 9.11 1.58
CA ALA A 301 -2.95 10.43 1.90
C ALA A 301 -4.49 10.43 1.92
N PRO A 302 -5.14 11.22 2.79
CA PRO A 302 -6.59 11.15 3.04
C PRO A 302 -7.51 11.35 1.83
N THR A 303 -8.68 10.72 1.84
CA THR A 303 -9.70 10.80 0.79
C THR A 303 -10.81 11.81 1.16
N LYS A 304 -11.50 12.39 0.16
CA LYS A 304 -12.71 13.21 0.45
C LYS A 304 -13.82 12.43 1.14
N ALA A 305 -13.89 11.11 0.91
CA ALA A 305 -14.81 10.21 1.60
C ALA A 305 -14.51 10.10 3.11
N LEU A 306 -13.22 10.05 3.49
CA LEU A 306 -12.79 10.10 4.89
C LEU A 306 -13.13 11.45 5.54
N PHE A 307 -12.78 12.59 4.91
CA PHE A 307 -13.14 13.91 5.43
C PHE A 307 -14.67 14.09 5.55
N ARG A 308 -15.44 13.61 4.57
CA ARG A 308 -16.91 13.63 4.62
C ARG A 308 -17.46 12.79 5.77
N LEU A 309 -16.92 11.59 5.99
CA LEU A 309 -17.36 10.73 7.09
C LEU A 309 -17.08 11.39 8.43
N LEU A 310 -15.86 11.90 8.62
CA LEU A 310 -15.48 12.61 9.84
C LEU A 310 -16.46 13.76 10.10
N ALA A 311 -16.73 14.63 9.11
CA ALA A 311 -17.70 15.72 9.22
C ALA A 311 -19.11 15.28 9.69
N GLU A 312 -19.58 14.08 9.31
CA GLU A 312 -20.88 13.59 9.75
C GLU A 312 -20.92 13.39 11.27
N TYR A 313 -19.86 12.80 11.82
CA TYR A 313 -19.74 12.41 13.23
C TYR A 313 -18.95 13.41 14.08
N THR A 314 -18.81 14.64 13.60
CA THR A 314 -18.14 15.75 14.30
C THR A 314 -19.17 16.58 15.05
N THR A 315 -18.96 16.78 16.35
CA THR A 315 -19.90 17.48 17.23
C THR A 315 -19.59 18.97 17.39
N GLU A 316 -18.32 19.36 17.31
CA GLU A 316 -17.89 20.76 17.33
C GLU A 316 -18.14 21.44 15.97
N PRO A 317 -18.94 22.52 15.88
CA PRO A 317 -19.26 23.19 14.61
C PRO A 317 -18.04 23.67 13.83
N ASN A 318 -17.00 24.14 14.52
CA ASN A 318 -15.76 24.61 13.88
C ASN A 318 -15.02 23.46 13.18
N GLU A 319 -14.77 22.35 13.89
CA GLU A 319 -14.17 21.14 13.32
C GLU A 319 -14.99 20.61 12.14
N LYS A 320 -16.31 20.55 12.30
CA LYS A 320 -17.22 20.05 11.27
C LYS A 320 -17.12 20.87 9.98
N LYS A 321 -17.13 22.19 10.09
CA LYS A 321 -17.07 23.09 8.92
C LYS A 321 -15.76 22.94 8.14
N VAL A 322 -14.64 22.73 8.83
CA VAL A 322 -13.33 22.45 8.18
C VAL A 322 -13.34 21.11 7.44
N LEU A 323 -13.88 20.05 8.07
CA LEU A 323 -13.99 18.73 7.45
C LEU A 323 -14.94 18.74 6.23
N GLU A 324 -16.08 19.44 6.33
CA GLU A 324 -16.98 19.68 5.19
C GLU A 324 -16.25 20.43 4.07
N TYR A 325 -15.51 21.49 4.39
CA TYR A 325 -14.73 22.28 3.42
C TYR A 325 -13.72 21.41 2.66
N LEU A 326 -12.92 20.59 3.35
CA LEU A 326 -11.97 19.67 2.71
C LEU A 326 -12.64 18.63 1.81
N SER A 327 -13.90 18.27 2.08
CA SER A 327 -14.70 17.38 1.24
C SER A 327 -15.44 18.08 0.07
N SER A 328 -15.51 19.41 0.06
CA SER A 328 -16.28 20.24 -0.89
C SER A 328 -15.55 20.60 -2.19
N ALA A 329 -16.21 21.31 -3.12
CA ALA A 329 -15.55 21.94 -4.26
C ALA A 329 -14.70 23.18 -3.88
N GLN A 330 -15.01 23.81 -2.75
CA GLN A 330 -14.34 25.01 -2.24
C GLN A 330 -12.98 24.69 -1.64
N GLY A 331 -12.87 23.61 -0.87
CA GLY A 331 -11.61 23.13 -0.30
C GLY A 331 -10.75 22.30 -1.26
N GLN A 332 -11.00 22.35 -2.56
CA GLN A 332 -10.24 21.57 -3.55
C GLN A 332 -8.75 21.94 -3.62
N GLY A 333 -8.39 23.20 -3.29
CA GLY A 333 -6.99 23.62 -3.17
C GLY A 333 -6.30 22.95 -1.98
N ALA A 334 -6.77 23.26 -0.77
CA ALA A 334 -6.28 22.65 0.48
C ALA A 334 -6.29 21.11 0.44
N PHE A 335 -7.34 20.48 -0.10
CA PHE A 335 -7.39 19.02 -0.26
C PHE A 335 -6.31 18.46 -1.20
N CYS A 336 -5.92 19.19 -2.25
CA CYS A 336 -4.78 18.80 -3.07
C CYS A 336 -3.46 18.96 -2.31
N GLU A 337 -3.30 20.11 -1.63
CA GLU A 337 -2.10 20.46 -0.85
C GLU A 337 -1.81 19.44 0.26
N LEU A 338 -2.82 19.12 1.10
CA LEU A 338 -2.77 18.04 2.10
C LEU A 338 -2.35 16.67 1.53
N ARG A 339 -2.45 16.45 0.22
CA ARG A 339 -2.10 15.19 -0.45
C ARG A 339 -0.78 15.23 -1.21
N THR A 340 -0.16 16.40 -1.39
CA THR A 340 1.10 16.58 -2.11
C THR A 340 2.24 17.06 -1.21
N SER A 341 1.96 17.83 -0.16
CA SER A 341 2.97 18.26 0.82
C SER A 341 3.18 17.24 1.94
N SER A 342 2.10 16.68 2.48
CA SER A 342 2.11 15.98 3.77
C SER A 342 1.57 14.55 3.68
N TYR A 343 2.31 13.58 4.24
CA TYR A 343 1.89 12.18 4.34
C TYR A 343 0.91 11.97 5.52
N ILE A 344 -0.22 12.65 5.50
CA ILE A 344 -1.16 12.70 6.63
C ILE A 344 -1.77 11.32 6.90
N SER A 345 -1.80 10.96 8.18
CA SER A 345 -2.32 9.68 8.66
C SER A 345 -3.72 9.81 9.28
N LEU A 346 -4.47 8.70 9.35
CA LEU A 346 -5.79 8.67 9.99
C LEU A 346 -5.73 9.14 11.45
N ILE A 347 -4.71 8.67 12.18
CA ILE A 347 -4.51 8.98 13.59
C ILE A 347 -4.24 10.48 13.82
N GLN A 348 -3.49 11.11 12.92
CA GLN A 348 -3.28 12.55 12.90
C GLN A 348 -4.58 13.32 12.63
N LEU A 349 -5.46 12.81 11.76
CA LEU A 349 -6.78 13.43 11.55
C LEU A 349 -7.69 13.30 12.78
N LEU A 350 -7.72 12.14 13.44
CA LEU A 350 -8.54 11.95 14.64
C LEU A 350 -8.04 12.77 15.84
N HIS A 351 -6.72 12.96 15.98
CA HIS A 351 -6.15 13.92 16.95
C HIS A 351 -6.40 15.38 16.54
N ALA A 352 -6.44 15.70 15.23
CA ALA A 352 -6.70 17.05 14.73
C ALA A 352 -8.16 17.49 14.94
N PHE A 353 -9.10 16.55 14.83
CA PHE A 353 -10.55 16.76 14.95
C PHE A 353 -11.14 15.87 16.07
N PRO A 354 -10.79 16.12 17.35
CA PRO A 354 -11.10 15.22 18.47
C PRO A 354 -12.59 15.08 18.80
N SER A 355 -13.45 15.99 18.30
CA SER A 355 -14.91 15.87 18.43
C SER A 355 -15.52 14.92 17.39
N SER A 356 -14.71 14.42 16.45
CA SER A 356 -15.10 13.52 15.35
C SER A 356 -14.99 12.05 15.75
N GLN A 357 -16.13 11.42 16.02
CA GLN A 357 -16.20 10.06 16.57
C GLN A 357 -17.05 9.12 15.69
N PRO A 358 -16.60 8.78 14.46
CA PRO A 358 -17.34 7.90 13.58
C PRO A 358 -17.43 6.47 14.12
N PRO A 359 -18.57 5.77 13.95
CA PRO A 359 -18.67 4.34 14.20
C PRO A 359 -17.57 3.57 13.44
N LEU A 360 -16.92 2.62 14.11
CA LEU A 360 -15.77 1.91 13.55
C LEU A 360 -16.10 1.24 12.21
N ASP A 361 -17.28 0.63 12.06
CA ASP A 361 -17.69 -0.01 10.80
C ASP A 361 -17.89 1.01 9.67
N HIS A 362 -18.40 2.22 9.98
CA HIS A 362 -18.46 3.31 9.02
C HIS A 362 -17.05 3.75 8.61
N LEU A 363 -16.12 3.90 9.56
CA LEU A 363 -14.73 4.25 9.26
C LEU A 363 -14.04 3.19 8.39
N LEU A 364 -14.25 1.91 8.70
CA LEU A 364 -13.69 0.80 7.92
C LEU A 364 -14.22 0.75 6.47
N SER A 365 -15.39 1.33 6.19
CA SER A 365 -15.91 1.44 4.81
C SER A 365 -15.23 2.51 3.95
N VAL A 366 -14.44 3.43 4.55
CA VAL A 366 -13.81 4.56 3.82
C VAL A 366 -12.29 4.51 3.80
N LEU A 367 -11.69 3.60 4.59
CA LEU A 367 -10.26 3.32 4.60
C LEU A 367 -9.88 2.34 3.49
N ASN A 368 -8.65 2.49 2.98
CA ASN A 368 -8.08 1.52 2.05
C ASN A 368 -7.75 0.21 2.78
N THR A 369 -7.77 -0.91 2.05
CA THR A 369 -7.21 -2.18 2.52
C THR A 369 -5.72 -2.03 2.83
N LEU A 370 -5.25 -2.66 3.92
CA LEU A 370 -3.82 -2.73 4.23
C LEU A 370 -3.10 -3.60 3.20
N MET A 371 -2.34 -2.96 2.30
CA MET A 371 -1.64 -3.68 1.24
C MET A 371 -0.48 -4.54 1.78
N PRO A 372 -0.27 -5.75 1.25
CA PRO A 372 1.01 -6.44 1.38
C PRO A 372 2.11 -5.67 0.66
N ARG A 373 3.34 -5.77 1.15
CA ARG A 373 4.53 -5.12 0.57
C ARG A 373 5.49 -6.19 0.06
N PHE A 374 6.06 -5.98 -1.13
CA PHE A 374 6.91 -6.95 -1.81
C PHE A 374 8.40 -6.71 -1.53
N TYR A 375 9.16 -7.78 -1.38
CA TYR A 375 10.60 -7.75 -1.12
C TYR A 375 11.32 -8.79 -1.98
N SER A 376 12.29 -8.35 -2.78
CA SER A 376 13.05 -9.20 -3.71
C SER A 376 14.03 -10.11 -2.96
N LEU A 377 14.13 -11.37 -3.40
CA LEU A 377 14.98 -12.38 -2.81
C LEU A 377 16.46 -12.09 -3.07
N SER A 378 17.26 -12.13 -2.00
CA SER A 378 18.65 -11.67 -1.97
C SER A 378 19.70 -12.78 -1.98
N GLN A 379 19.28 -14.01 -2.31
CA GLN A 379 20.14 -15.19 -2.44
C GLN A 379 19.61 -16.14 -3.53
N ASP A 380 20.30 -17.25 -3.81
CA ASP A 380 19.79 -18.34 -4.66
C ASP A 380 19.16 -19.46 -3.80
N PRO A 381 17.81 -19.60 -3.72
CA PRO A 381 17.16 -20.55 -2.80
C PRO A 381 17.56 -22.02 -2.97
N LEU A 382 18.28 -22.36 -4.05
CA LEU A 382 18.86 -23.69 -4.28
C LEU A 382 20.23 -23.91 -3.60
N ILE A 383 20.77 -22.90 -2.91
CA ILE A 383 21.99 -22.96 -2.10
C ILE A 383 21.68 -23.37 -0.64
N SER A 384 20.62 -22.85 -0.03
CA SER A 384 20.30 -23.12 1.39
C SER A 384 20.11 -24.61 1.69
N CYS A 385 19.65 -25.39 0.70
CA CYS A 385 19.47 -26.83 0.79
C CYS A 385 20.76 -27.68 0.81
N LYS A 386 21.95 -27.09 1.05
CA LYS A 386 23.26 -27.77 0.84
C LYS A 386 24.18 -27.86 2.06
N PHE A 387 23.76 -27.48 3.27
CA PHE A 387 24.59 -27.70 4.46
C PHE A 387 24.58 -29.18 4.90
N LYS A 388 25.73 -29.86 4.83
CA LYS A 388 25.84 -31.29 5.17
C LYS A 388 25.86 -31.49 6.69
N GLY A 389 24.86 -32.18 7.23
CA GLY A 389 24.90 -32.76 8.59
C GLY A 389 23.70 -32.45 9.49
N THR A 390 22.85 -31.50 9.09
CA THR A 390 21.61 -31.14 9.80
C THR A 390 20.39 -31.37 8.91
N GLU A 391 19.19 -31.27 9.49
CA GLU A 391 17.92 -31.27 8.74
C GLU A 391 17.94 -30.17 7.65
N CYS A 392 17.45 -30.51 6.46
CA CYS A 392 17.58 -29.67 5.27
C CYS A 392 16.55 -28.53 5.27
N ARG A 393 16.86 -27.45 5.98
CA ARG A 393 16.01 -26.25 6.01
C ARG A 393 16.10 -25.46 4.71
N ARG A 394 14.95 -25.00 4.21
CA ARG A 394 14.83 -24.15 3.02
C ARG A 394 14.71 -22.70 3.49
N LEU A 395 15.77 -21.92 3.33
CA LEU A 395 15.81 -20.51 3.74
C LEU A 395 15.69 -19.59 2.52
N VAL A 396 14.84 -18.57 2.64
CA VAL A 396 14.77 -17.45 1.71
C VAL A 396 15.20 -16.16 2.41
N GLU A 397 16.13 -15.44 1.77
CA GLU A 397 16.79 -14.27 2.36
C GLU A 397 16.25 -12.98 1.73
N VAL A 398 15.90 -11.98 2.55
CA VAL A 398 15.52 -10.64 2.07
C VAL A 398 16.27 -9.53 2.82
N ALA A 399 16.39 -8.36 2.18
CA ALA A 399 16.87 -7.13 2.81
C ALA A 399 15.78 -6.05 2.81
N VAL A 400 15.70 -5.29 3.90
CA VAL A 400 14.67 -4.27 4.13
C VAL A 400 15.33 -3.02 4.69
N THR A 401 15.38 -1.94 3.90
CA THR A 401 15.63 -0.60 4.43
C THR A 401 14.38 -0.08 5.13
N VAL A 402 14.54 0.52 6.31
CA VAL A 402 13.44 1.21 7.00
C VAL A 402 13.07 2.48 6.24
N ALA A 403 11.82 2.54 5.79
CA ALA A 403 11.25 3.78 5.30
C ALA A 403 10.83 4.64 6.50
N GLU A 404 11.29 5.88 6.54
CA GLU A 404 10.99 6.83 7.61
C GLU A 404 10.44 8.13 7.01
N SER A 405 9.60 8.81 7.80
CA SER A 405 9.11 10.17 7.55
C SER A 405 8.96 10.88 8.89
N GLU A 406 8.97 12.21 8.89
CA GLU A 406 8.67 13.00 10.08
C GLU A 406 7.27 12.64 10.62
N ASP A 407 7.11 12.65 11.95
CA ASP A 407 5.84 12.45 12.64
C ASP A 407 5.35 13.76 13.27
N TRP A 408 4.03 13.99 13.23
CA TRP A 408 3.38 15.16 13.84
C TRP A 408 3.52 15.17 15.37
N ARG A 409 3.74 14.00 15.97
CA ARG A 409 4.10 13.83 17.39
C ARG A 409 5.52 14.34 17.72
N GLY A 410 6.35 14.53 16.70
CA GLY A 410 7.79 14.85 16.78
C GLY A 410 8.66 13.59 16.58
N GLY A 411 9.82 13.77 15.94
CA GLY A 411 10.70 12.67 15.55
C GLY A 411 10.26 11.98 14.26
N ASN A 412 10.69 10.73 14.06
CA ASN A 412 10.41 9.95 12.85
C ASN A 412 9.43 8.80 13.14
N ARG A 413 8.48 8.59 12.21
CA ARG A 413 7.65 7.38 12.12
C ARG A 413 8.08 6.52 10.94
N THR A 414 7.96 5.21 11.13
CA THR A 414 8.35 4.16 10.19
C THR A 414 7.18 3.74 9.29
N GLY A 415 7.40 3.59 7.98
CA GLY A 415 6.40 3.02 7.07
C GLY A 415 6.01 1.57 7.45
N VAL A 416 4.72 1.24 7.39
CA VAL A 416 4.09 0.07 8.05
C VAL A 416 4.91 -1.21 7.95
N SER A 417 5.17 -1.71 6.73
CA SER A 417 5.84 -3.00 6.54
C SER A 417 7.31 -2.99 6.97
N SER A 418 8.04 -1.91 6.69
CA SER A 418 9.45 -1.83 7.08
C SER A 418 9.64 -1.60 8.58
N GLY A 419 8.71 -0.90 9.25
CA GLY A 419 8.68 -0.76 10.71
C GLY A 419 8.28 -2.06 11.41
N TYR A 420 7.30 -2.78 10.87
CA TYR A 420 6.91 -4.10 11.35
C TYR A 420 8.07 -5.12 11.27
N LEU A 421 8.78 -5.15 10.13
CA LEU A 421 9.95 -6.01 9.95
C LEU A 421 11.14 -5.56 10.82
N GLU A 422 11.37 -4.25 11.00
CA GLU A 422 12.33 -3.73 11.98
C GLU A 422 12.03 -4.23 13.40
N GLN A 423 10.77 -4.15 13.86
CA GLN A 423 10.38 -4.64 15.19
C GLN A 423 10.63 -6.15 15.36
N LEU A 424 10.46 -6.94 14.30
CA LEU A 424 10.83 -8.36 14.30
C LEU A 424 12.35 -8.57 14.34
N ALA A 425 13.13 -7.84 13.54
CA ALA A 425 14.59 -7.92 13.54
C ALA A 425 15.18 -7.55 14.90
N GLN A 426 14.77 -6.42 15.48
CA GLN A 426 15.25 -5.96 16.80
C GLN A 426 14.90 -6.96 17.92
N ARG A 427 13.74 -7.64 17.83
CA ARG A 427 13.38 -8.72 18.76
C ARG A 427 14.25 -9.97 18.57
N ALA A 428 14.55 -10.36 17.33
CA ALA A 428 15.43 -11.49 17.03
C ALA A 428 16.86 -11.23 17.55
N ILE A 429 17.46 -10.09 17.15
CA ILE A 429 18.81 -9.66 17.55
C ILE A 429 18.92 -9.57 19.07
N LYS A 430 17.92 -9.00 19.76
CA LYS A 430 17.92 -8.91 21.23
C LYS A 430 17.81 -10.28 21.91
N ALA A 431 16.99 -11.18 21.38
CA ALA A 431 16.85 -12.53 21.93
C ALA A 431 18.16 -13.33 21.76
N GLU A 432 18.76 -13.30 20.56
CA GLU A 432 20.04 -13.95 20.27
C GLU A 432 21.17 -13.41 21.17
N ALA A 433 21.27 -12.09 21.32
CA ALA A 433 22.23 -11.45 22.23
C ALA A 433 22.02 -11.80 23.72
N ALA A 434 20.81 -12.23 24.11
CA ALA A 434 20.48 -12.74 25.44
C ALA A 434 20.60 -14.27 25.57
N GLY A 435 20.83 -15.00 24.47
CA GLY A 435 20.77 -16.47 24.42
C GLY A 435 19.34 -17.04 24.50
N GLU A 436 18.32 -16.20 24.35
CA GLU A 436 16.90 -16.57 24.40
C GLU A 436 16.42 -17.12 23.05
N LYS A 437 15.56 -18.14 23.09
CA LYS A 437 14.83 -18.61 21.90
C LYS A 437 13.43 -18.01 21.88
N VAL A 438 13.17 -17.13 20.92
CA VAL A 438 11.86 -16.50 20.71
C VAL A 438 11.32 -16.92 19.35
N GLU A 439 10.13 -17.53 19.33
CA GLU A 439 9.45 -17.84 18.08
C GLU A 439 8.88 -16.57 17.44
N LEU A 440 9.48 -16.14 16.34
CA LEU A 440 9.06 -15.00 15.53
C LEU A 440 8.62 -15.50 14.15
N PHE A 441 7.64 -14.82 13.55
CA PHE A 441 7.06 -15.25 12.28
C PHE A 441 6.76 -14.05 11.37
N VAL A 442 6.98 -14.22 10.08
CA VAL A 442 6.64 -13.27 9.02
C VAL A 442 5.40 -13.79 8.29
N PRO A 443 4.24 -13.11 8.36
CA PRO A 443 3.08 -13.45 7.53
C PRO A 443 3.40 -13.10 6.07
N MET A 444 3.49 -14.10 5.19
CA MET A 444 3.91 -13.89 3.81
C MET A 444 3.30 -14.89 2.82
N PHE A 445 3.47 -14.61 1.53
CA PHE A 445 3.20 -15.51 0.42
C PHE A 445 4.31 -15.40 -0.63
N ARG A 446 4.52 -16.45 -1.43
CA ARG A 446 5.43 -16.42 -2.58
C ARG A 446 4.81 -15.53 -3.67
N GLY A 447 5.53 -14.51 -4.13
CA GLY A 447 5.10 -13.71 -5.28
C GLY A 447 5.00 -14.54 -6.56
N LEU A 448 4.47 -13.96 -7.64
CA LEU A 448 4.17 -14.68 -8.89
C LEU A 448 5.40 -15.29 -9.62
N MET A 449 6.63 -15.06 -9.14
CA MET A 449 7.91 -15.45 -9.76
C MET A 449 8.09 -15.04 -11.24
N ALA A 450 7.20 -14.20 -11.76
CA ALA A 450 7.20 -13.65 -13.13
C ALA A 450 7.80 -12.24 -13.20
N ASN A 451 8.65 -11.88 -12.23
CA ASN A 451 9.48 -10.68 -12.28
C ASN A 451 10.47 -10.80 -13.46
N PRO A 452 10.71 -9.76 -14.27
CA PRO A 452 11.84 -9.72 -15.21
C PRO A 452 13.18 -10.21 -14.62
N LEU A 453 13.48 -9.93 -13.34
CA LEU A 453 14.69 -10.47 -12.68
C LEU A 453 14.68 -12.00 -12.51
N ALA A 454 13.51 -12.64 -12.41
CA ALA A 454 13.37 -14.09 -12.25
C ALA A 454 13.52 -14.88 -13.57
N THR A 455 13.76 -14.19 -14.69
CA THR A 455 13.92 -14.80 -16.01
C THR A 455 15.14 -15.74 -16.04
N ARG A 456 14.93 -17.01 -16.38
CA ARG A 456 16.04 -17.96 -16.61
C ARG A 456 16.61 -17.74 -18.02
N PHE A 457 17.89 -17.43 -18.10
CA PHE A 457 18.60 -17.24 -19.36
C PHE A 457 19.33 -18.52 -19.79
N ALA A 458 19.28 -18.85 -21.08
CA ALA A 458 19.89 -20.06 -21.62
C ALA A 458 21.43 -19.98 -21.80
N SER A 459 22.05 -18.84 -21.49
CA SER A 459 23.46 -18.58 -21.81
C SER A 459 24.22 -17.77 -20.75
N ASP A 460 25.47 -18.17 -20.54
CA ASP A 460 26.43 -17.59 -19.59
C ASP A 460 27.17 -16.36 -20.19
N GLY A 461 26.38 -15.42 -20.74
CA GLY A 461 26.83 -14.15 -21.29
C GLY A 461 27.24 -13.11 -20.24
N PRO A 462 27.93 -12.03 -20.63
CA PRO A 462 28.40 -10.98 -19.71
C PRO A 462 27.24 -10.22 -19.06
N MET A 463 27.43 -9.76 -17.82
CA MET A 463 26.35 -9.24 -16.97
C MET A 463 26.82 -8.04 -16.14
N LEU A 464 26.09 -6.92 -16.22
CA LEU A 464 26.28 -5.75 -15.34
C LEU A 464 25.06 -5.55 -14.44
N LEU A 465 25.28 -5.41 -13.14
CA LEU A 465 24.26 -5.30 -12.09
C LEU A 465 24.42 -3.95 -11.37
N ILE A 466 23.46 -3.03 -11.55
CA ILE A 466 23.55 -1.64 -11.08
C ILE A 466 22.54 -1.43 -9.96
N GLY A 467 22.99 -1.46 -8.70
CA GLY A 467 22.16 -1.44 -7.50
C GLY A 467 22.45 -0.26 -6.59
N ALA A 468 21.43 0.49 -6.15
CA ALA A 468 21.61 1.58 -5.19
C ALA A 468 20.92 1.28 -3.85
N GLY A 469 21.65 1.41 -2.73
CA GLY A 469 21.20 0.99 -1.41
C GLY A 469 20.71 -0.46 -1.43
N VAL A 470 19.53 -0.73 -0.86
CA VAL A 470 18.89 -2.06 -0.87
C VAL A 470 18.55 -2.59 -2.27
N GLY A 471 18.63 -1.76 -3.33
CA GLY A 471 18.61 -2.24 -4.72
C GLY A 471 19.74 -3.22 -5.07
N ILE A 472 20.79 -3.30 -4.26
CA ILE A 472 21.83 -4.33 -4.38
C ILE A 472 21.35 -5.74 -4.01
N ALA A 473 20.26 -5.86 -3.25
CA ALA A 473 19.85 -7.10 -2.60
C ALA A 473 19.62 -8.28 -3.58
N PRO A 474 18.79 -8.18 -4.64
CA PRO A 474 18.60 -9.30 -5.56
C PRO A 474 19.90 -9.71 -6.28
N PHE A 475 20.81 -8.78 -6.49
CA PHE A 475 22.06 -9.03 -7.22
C PHE A 475 23.04 -9.92 -6.46
N ARG A 476 22.96 -10.00 -5.13
CA ARG A 476 23.72 -10.99 -4.34
C ARG A 476 23.36 -12.42 -4.76
N GLY A 477 22.07 -12.73 -4.92
CA GLY A 477 21.60 -14.01 -5.45
C GLY A 477 22.02 -14.28 -6.90
N PHE A 478 22.05 -13.26 -7.75
CA PHE A 478 22.56 -13.39 -9.13
C PHE A 478 24.06 -13.75 -9.16
N VAL A 479 24.88 -13.07 -8.35
CA VAL A 479 26.32 -13.34 -8.27
C VAL A 479 26.59 -14.71 -7.66
N GLN A 480 25.94 -15.07 -6.54
CA GLN A 480 26.02 -16.42 -5.97
C GLN A 480 25.62 -17.51 -6.98
N ARG A 481 24.59 -17.27 -7.80
CA ARG A 481 24.19 -18.19 -8.87
C ARG A 481 25.24 -18.30 -9.97
N ARG A 482 25.81 -17.18 -10.41
CA ARG A 482 26.81 -17.14 -11.48
C ARG A 482 28.16 -17.70 -11.05
N LEU A 483 28.61 -17.47 -9.83
CA LEU A 483 29.88 -17.99 -9.31
C LEU A 483 29.89 -19.51 -9.09
N GLN A 484 28.73 -20.19 -9.09
CA GLN A 484 28.66 -21.66 -9.19
C GLN A 484 29.15 -22.18 -10.56
N SER A 485 29.10 -21.36 -11.62
CA SER A 485 29.65 -21.67 -12.95
C SER A 485 31.08 -21.13 -13.05
N ALA A 486 32.08 -22.02 -13.08
CA ALA A 486 33.49 -21.63 -13.19
C ALA A 486 33.79 -20.76 -14.43
N ASN A 487 32.96 -20.86 -15.48
CA ASN A 487 33.06 -20.09 -16.71
C ASN A 487 32.48 -18.65 -16.61
N CYS A 488 31.93 -18.27 -15.46
CA CYS A 488 31.25 -16.99 -15.23
C CYS A 488 31.98 -16.00 -14.32
N ALA A 489 33.04 -16.41 -13.60
CA ALA A 489 33.69 -15.57 -12.59
C ALA A 489 34.20 -14.21 -13.13
N ASN A 490 34.67 -14.19 -14.39
CA ASN A 490 35.15 -12.98 -15.07
C ASN A 490 34.10 -12.38 -16.04
N LYS A 491 32.80 -12.60 -15.78
CA LYS A 491 31.68 -12.17 -16.64
C LYS A 491 30.54 -11.47 -15.90
N VAL A 492 30.70 -11.19 -14.60
CA VAL A 492 29.68 -10.50 -13.80
C VAL A 492 30.31 -9.33 -13.07
N TRP A 493 29.69 -8.17 -13.22
CA TRP A 493 30.12 -6.90 -12.64
C TRP A 493 28.96 -6.24 -11.91
N VAL A 494 29.27 -5.57 -10.81
CA VAL A 494 28.30 -4.98 -9.88
C VAL A 494 28.72 -3.55 -9.56
N LEU A 495 27.82 -2.58 -9.78
CA LEU A 495 28.00 -1.19 -9.35
C LEU A 495 27.06 -0.95 -8.17
N GLN A 496 27.60 -0.78 -6.96
CA GLN A 496 26.83 -0.56 -5.74
C GLN A 496 26.89 0.91 -5.30
N GLY A 497 25.77 1.63 -5.42
CA GLY A 497 25.64 3.00 -4.92
C GLY A 497 25.35 3.06 -3.42
N VAL A 498 26.18 3.76 -2.66
CA VAL A 498 26.04 3.99 -1.20
C VAL A 498 26.27 5.46 -0.84
N ARG A 499 26.03 5.85 0.42
CA ARG A 499 26.42 7.17 0.94
C ARG A 499 27.90 7.20 1.35
N ASP A 500 28.26 6.36 2.32
CA ASP A 500 29.62 6.11 2.83
C ASP A 500 29.80 4.59 2.97
N SER A 501 30.90 4.05 2.46
CA SER A 501 31.18 2.61 2.55
C SER A 501 31.36 2.10 3.98
N LEU A 502 31.73 2.98 4.93
CA LEU A 502 31.84 2.57 6.34
C LEU A 502 30.49 2.32 7.01
N LEU A 503 29.39 2.87 6.51
CA LEU A 503 28.09 2.88 7.18
C LEU A 503 26.99 2.13 6.40
N ASP A 504 26.95 2.34 5.08
CA ASP A 504 25.83 1.97 4.21
C ASP A 504 26.16 0.80 3.26
N GLU A 505 27.36 0.21 3.37
CA GLU A 505 27.81 -0.87 2.48
C GLU A 505 27.21 -2.24 2.85
N LEU A 506 26.01 -2.48 2.32
CA LEU A 506 25.31 -3.75 2.45
C LEU A 506 26.12 -4.90 1.83
N TYR A 507 26.16 -6.04 2.54
CA TYR A 507 26.76 -7.30 2.08
C TYR A 507 28.28 -7.26 1.78
N SER A 508 29.03 -6.41 2.48
CA SER A 508 30.51 -6.41 2.42
C SER A 508 31.09 -7.78 2.80
N GLY A 509 31.95 -8.36 1.94
CA GLY A 509 32.57 -9.67 2.12
C GLY A 509 31.73 -10.89 1.68
N GLU A 510 30.53 -10.68 1.13
CA GLU A 510 29.61 -11.76 0.72
C GLU A 510 29.60 -12.04 -0.79
N TRP A 511 30.45 -11.38 -1.59
CA TRP A 511 30.46 -11.49 -3.07
C TRP A 511 31.54 -12.45 -3.61
N GLY A 512 32.30 -13.10 -2.72
CA GLY A 512 33.23 -14.19 -3.04
C GLY A 512 34.70 -13.79 -3.09
N VAL A 513 35.56 -14.76 -3.42
CA VAL A 513 37.04 -14.69 -3.23
C VAL A 513 37.72 -13.54 -4.00
N HIS A 514 37.05 -12.94 -4.98
CA HIS A 514 37.55 -11.83 -5.80
C HIS A 514 36.55 -10.66 -5.85
N GLU A 515 35.93 -10.35 -4.72
CA GLU A 515 34.96 -9.26 -4.53
C GLU A 515 35.36 -7.95 -5.22
N ASP A 516 36.60 -7.48 -5.05
CA ASP A 516 37.12 -6.23 -5.65
C ASP A 516 37.13 -6.22 -7.20
N LYS A 517 37.06 -7.39 -7.84
CA LYS A 517 36.98 -7.54 -9.31
C LYS A 517 35.54 -7.65 -9.82
N VAL A 518 34.62 -8.04 -8.93
CA VAL A 518 33.19 -8.22 -9.22
C VAL A 518 32.41 -6.96 -8.88
N ARG A 519 32.77 -6.24 -7.79
CA ARG A 519 31.97 -5.18 -7.20
C ARG A 519 32.73 -3.86 -7.07
N THR A 520 32.26 -2.82 -7.76
CA THR A 520 32.66 -1.43 -7.55
C THR A 520 31.67 -0.75 -6.59
N VAL A 521 32.16 -0.18 -5.49
CA VAL A 521 31.34 0.60 -4.54
C VAL A 521 31.48 2.09 -4.84
N VAL A 522 30.36 2.75 -5.13
CA VAL A 522 30.29 4.16 -5.55
C VAL A 522 29.71 4.99 -4.41
N GLN A 523 30.45 6.00 -3.94
CA GLN A 523 30.13 6.76 -2.73
C GLN A 523 29.63 8.17 -3.05
N SER A 524 28.40 8.46 -2.63
CA SER A 524 27.73 9.74 -2.90
C SER A 524 27.97 10.83 -1.85
N ARG A 525 28.66 10.54 -0.74
CA ARG A 525 28.94 11.51 0.33
C ARG A 525 30.38 11.51 0.87
N ARG A 526 31.29 10.74 0.27
CA ARG A 526 32.66 10.59 0.79
C ARG A 526 33.67 10.37 -0.33
N GLY A 527 34.83 11.01 -0.20
CA GLY A 527 35.82 11.07 -1.27
C GLY A 527 35.33 11.95 -2.42
N GLU A 528 35.49 11.48 -3.65
CA GLU A 528 34.87 12.11 -4.81
C GLU A 528 33.39 11.71 -4.90
N SER A 529 32.49 12.64 -4.57
CA SER A 529 31.04 12.44 -4.54
C SER A 529 30.49 12.05 -5.91
N ARG A 530 30.17 10.75 -6.09
CA ARG A 530 29.59 10.18 -7.32
C ARG A 530 28.36 9.32 -7.00
N TYR A 531 27.45 9.19 -7.95
CA TYR A 531 26.42 8.14 -7.94
C TYR A 531 26.70 7.12 -9.05
N VAL A 532 25.90 6.05 -9.09
CA VAL A 532 26.08 4.95 -10.05
C VAL A 532 26.01 5.40 -11.51
N GLN A 533 25.24 6.44 -11.85
CA GLN A 533 25.15 6.91 -13.23
C GLN A 533 26.38 7.73 -13.70
N GLU A 534 27.18 8.30 -12.79
CA GLU A 534 28.50 8.84 -13.17
C GLU A 534 29.48 7.69 -13.41
N GLU A 535 29.45 6.65 -12.58
CA GLU A 535 30.33 5.49 -12.74
C GLU A 535 29.99 4.64 -13.99
N VAL A 536 28.72 4.58 -14.40
CA VAL A 536 28.31 4.05 -15.72
C VAL A 536 28.98 4.81 -16.88
N ARG A 537 29.18 6.12 -16.77
CA ARG A 537 29.89 6.92 -17.78
C ARG A 537 31.40 6.70 -17.72
N HIS A 538 32.00 6.59 -16.53
CA HIS A 538 33.42 6.27 -16.39
C HIS A 538 33.76 4.88 -16.94
N GLN A 539 32.90 3.89 -16.70
CA GLN A 539 33.06 2.51 -17.17
C GLN A 539 32.37 2.26 -18.53
N ALA A 540 32.27 3.29 -19.37
CA ALA A 540 31.59 3.23 -20.67
C ALA A 540 32.05 2.06 -21.58
N ASP A 541 33.33 1.73 -21.58
CA ASP A 541 33.87 0.59 -22.35
C ASP A 541 33.37 -0.77 -21.84
N LEU A 542 33.24 -0.94 -20.51
CA LEU A 542 32.66 -2.14 -19.91
C LEU A 542 31.16 -2.21 -20.19
N VAL A 543 30.44 -1.11 -19.98
CA VAL A 543 28.99 -1.01 -20.24
C VAL A 543 28.69 -1.36 -21.70
N TRP A 544 29.47 -0.83 -22.64
CA TRP A 544 29.35 -1.14 -24.07
C TRP A 544 29.72 -2.60 -24.38
N TYR A 545 30.85 -3.10 -23.85
CA TYR A 545 31.25 -4.51 -23.99
C TYR A 545 30.15 -5.47 -23.53
N VAL A 546 29.49 -5.18 -22.41
CA VAL A 546 28.36 -5.97 -21.89
C VAL A 546 27.17 -5.88 -22.84
N ILE A 547 26.60 -4.69 -23.11
CA ILE A 547 25.32 -4.62 -23.86
C ILE A 547 25.45 -4.96 -25.35
N ASN A 548 26.63 -4.75 -25.94
CA ASN A 548 26.89 -5.06 -27.35
C ASN A 548 27.22 -6.55 -27.59
N ALA A 549 27.50 -7.33 -26.54
CA ALA A 549 27.60 -8.78 -26.66
C ALA A 549 26.24 -9.41 -27.04
N LEU A 550 26.27 -10.46 -27.86
CA LEU A 550 25.07 -11.14 -28.40
C LEU A 550 24.07 -11.51 -27.30
N ASP A 551 24.57 -11.99 -26.16
CA ASP A 551 23.78 -12.43 -25.01
C ASP A 551 24.14 -11.69 -23.72
N GLY A 552 24.78 -10.51 -23.84
CA GLY A 552 25.10 -9.68 -22.69
C GLY A 552 23.87 -8.97 -22.12
N ARG A 553 23.89 -8.66 -20.82
CA ARG A 553 22.71 -8.18 -20.07
C ARG A 553 23.06 -7.12 -19.03
N ILE A 554 22.20 -6.12 -18.89
CA ILE A 554 22.29 -5.10 -17.83
C ILE A 554 21.01 -5.13 -17.00
N PHE A 555 21.18 -5.12 -15.68
CA PHE A 555 20.10 -5.07 -14.71
C PHE A 555 20.25 -3.84 -13.81
N VAL A 556 19.16 -3.10 -13.58
CA VAL A 556 19.12 -1.91 -12.72
C VAL A 556 18.10 -2.13 -11.61
N CYS A 557 18.47 -1.83 -10.35
CA CYS A 557 17.58 -2.03 -9.20
C CYS A 557 17.78 -0.98 -8.10
N GLY A 558 16.69 -0.51 -7.49
CA GLY A 558 16.69 0.58 -6.51
C GLY A 558 15.59 1.60 -6.79
N SER A 559 15.77 2.86 -6.39
CA SER A 559 14.70 3.85 -6.58
C SER A 559 14.60 4.34 -8.03
N GLY A 560 13.37 4.45 -8.55
CA GLY A 560 13.12 4.90 -9.92
C GLY A 560 13.47 6.38 -10.12
N LYS A 561 12.98 7.23 -9.22
CA LYS A 561 13.22 8.68 -9.28
C LYS A 561 14.69 9.00 -8.98
N GLY A 562 15.31 9.80 -9.84
CA GLY A 562 16.72 10.17 -9.77
C GLY A 562 17.68 9.06 -10.21
N MET A 563 17.69 7.91 -9.54
CA MET A 563 18.66 6.84 -9.83
C MET A 563 18.32 6.08 -11.11
N GLY A 564 17.13 5.50 -11.23
CA GLY A 564 16.70 4.80 -12.44
C GLY A 564 16.70 5.71 -13.68
N GLU A 565 16.14 6.91 -13.53
CA GLU A 565 16.15 7.97 -14.56
C GLU A 565 17.57 8.36 -14.98
N GLY A 566 18.47 8.61 -14.02
CA GLY A 566 19.86 9.00 -14.26
C GLY A 566 20.70 7.89 -14.90
N VAL A 567 20.51 6.64 -14.50
CA VAL A 567 21.19 5.48 -15.10
C VAL A 567 20.71 5.26 -16.53
N GLU A 568 19.42 5.39 -16.84
CA GLU A 568 18.94 5.24 -18.23
C GLU A 568 19.51 6.34 -19.15
N ALA A 569 19.61 7.59 -18.67
CA ALA A 569 20.28 8.66 -19.40
C ALA A 569 21.77 8.35 -19.64
N ALA A 570 22.51 7.90 -18.62
CA ALA A 570 23.90 7.51 -18.76
C ALA A 570 24.13 6.33 -19.72
N LEU A 571 23.22 5.34 -19.72
CA LEU A 571 23.26 4.21 -20.67
C LEU A 571 23.04 4.68 -22.12
N ILE A 572 22.12 5.63 -22.34
CA ILE A 572 21.92 6.28 -23.65
C ILE A 572 23.21 6.99 -24.09
N GLU A 573 23.79 7.85 -23.24
CA GLU A 573 25.06 8.55 -23.52
C GLU A 573 26.21 7.59 -23.87
N VAL A 574 26.38 6.49 -23.13
CA VAL A 574 27.39 5.46 -23.44
C VAL A 574 27.16 4.84 -24.82
N SER A 575 25.92 4.48 -25.15
CA SER A 575 25.61 3.91 -26.47
C SER A 575 25.80 4.89 -27.62
N MET A 576 25.61 6.20 -27.41
CA MET A 576 25.99 7.24 -28.36
C MET A 576 27.52 7.30 -28.53
N ALA A 577 28.26 7.41 -27.44
CA ALA A 577 29.71 7.63 -27.44
C ALA A 577 30.53 6.40 -27.90
N LYS A 578 30.07 5.18 -27.60
CA LYS A 578 30.78 3.92 -27.92
C LYS A 578 30.20 3.16 -29.12
N GLY A 579 28.91 3.35 -29.40
CA GLY A 579 28.24 2.79 -30.58
C GLY A 579 28.24 3.72 -31.80
N ASN A 580 28.70 4.97 -31.67
CA ASN A 580 28.61 6.01 -32.69
C ASN A 580 27.16 6.23 -33.18
N LEU A 581 26.21 6.18 -32.25
CA LEU A 581 24.77 6.35 -32.49
C LEU A 581 24.35 7.80 -32.23
N ASN A 582 23.38 8.32 -32.97
CA ASN A 582 22.68 9.54 -32.55
C ASN A 582 21.64 9.23 -31.43
N ALA A 583 21.12 10.26 -30.77
CA ALA A 583 20.22 10.09 -29.63
C ALA A 583 18.96 9.24 -29.96
N GLN A 584 18.36 9.43 -31.13
CA GLN A 584 17.18 8.66 -31.56
C GLN A 584 17.52 7.20 -31.91
N GLU A 585 18.77 6.91 -32.27
CA GLU A 585 19.28 5.54 -32.48
C GLU A 585 19.58 4.87 -31.13
N ALA A 586 20.21 5.59 -30.21
CA ALA A 586 20.46 5.13 -28.85
C ALA A 586 19.16 4.80 -28.09
N GLU A 587 18.14 5.66 -28.15
CA GLU A 587 16.81 5.35 -27.59
C GLU A 587 16.18 4.09 -28.20
N ARG A 588 16.29 3.92 -29.53
CA ARG A 588 15.75 2.74 -30.24
C ARG A 588 16.54 1.48 -29.89
N PHE A 589 17.86 1.58 -29.74
CA PHE A 589 18.74 0.50 -29.28
C PHE A 589 18.32 0.04 -27.87
N TRP A 590 18.20 0.96 -26.90
CA TRP A 590 17.79 0.59 -25.54
C TRP A 590 16.36 0.07 -25.45
N ARG A 591 15.44 0.57 -26.30
CA ARG A 591 14.08 0.02 -26.44
C ARG A 591 14.11 -1.43 -26.93
N SER A 592 14.87 -1.72 -27.98
CA SER A 592 15.07 -3.08 -28.47
C SER A 592 15.74 -3.98 -27.44
N LYS A 593 16.72 -3.47 -26.67
CA LYS A 593 17.35 -4.21 -25.57
C LYS A 593 16.38 -4.50 -24.41
N LYS A 594 15.42 -3.62 -24.11
CA LYS A 594 14.31 -3.89 -23.17
C LYS A 594 13.39 -4.98 -23.70
N GLU A 595 12.95 -4.86 -24.95
CA GLU A 595 12.08 -5.84 -25.63
C GLU A 595 12.71 -7.24 -25.72
N ALA A 596 14.03 -7.31 -25.93
CA ALA A 596 14.80 -8.56 -25.97
C ALA A 596 15.20 -9.12 -24.59
N GLY A 597 14.81 -8.48 -23.48
CA GLY A 597 15.21 -8.90 -22.12
C GLY A 597 16.72 -8.80 -21.85
N GLN A 598 17.44 -7.94 -22.57
CA GLN A 598 18.86 -7.63 -22.37
C GLN A 598 19.09 -6.42 -21.47
N TYR A 599 18.13 -5.48 -21.39
CA TYR A 599 18.10 -4.42 -20.37
C TYR A 599 16.83 -4.56 -19.52
N ILE A 600 17.00 -4.79 -18.22
CA ILE A 600 15.91 -4.98 -17.27
C ILE A 600 16.09 -3.99 -16.11
N ALA A 601 15.06 -3.22 -15.80
CA ALA A 601 15.04 -2.31 -14.65
C ALA A 601 13.87 -2.66 -13.72
N GLU A 602 14.16 -3.02 -12.47
CA GLU A 602 13.17 -3.15 -11.39
C GLU A 602 13.37 -2.00 -10.41
N THR A 603 12.55 -0.95 -10.55
CA THR A 603 12.70 0.28 -9.76
C THR A 603 11.41 0.71 -9.07
N TRP A 604 11.54 1.36 -7.91
CA TRP A 604 10.46 1.69 -6.98
C TRP A 604 10.52 3.12 -6.41
#